data_AF-A0A7R9N5G2-F1
#
_entry.id   AF-A0A7R9N5G2-F1
#
_cell.length_a   1.000
_cell.length_b   1.000
_cell.length_c   1.000
_cell.angle_alpha   90.00
_cell.angle_beta   90.00
_cell.angle_gamma   90.00
#
_symmetry.space_group_name_H-M   'P 1'
#
loop_
_entity.id
_entity.type
_entity.pdbx_description
1 polymer ?
#
loop_
_entity_poly.entity_id
_entity_poly.type
_entity_poly.pdbx_seq_one_letter_code
_entity_poly.pdbx_strand_id
1 'polypeptide(L)'
;MNYDYCSHLTKEQNQTIEKILRLENEIKQDKQIKQQKETEVGRLRKELLSQNPHLFYHVIAVLNNSLKDNLRSTWQTGNINIKLNNYHIDEIISPSINISVLPKYSFLIQFKFTLEKPYISRDEQDFYIIDNPIRKDRVFGLPYITPSSWKGSLRAALWQNGHKEDDVQINRIFGNKRGIEEHTELKAGRLHLFPTFFDRIGLEIINPHNRERRIVEYPIRIEAVPGGTSGIFTLLYVPFDLIGKNEKEFNNQISKDVWIIAQGLKAMFRDYGFGAKTSSGFGIAKPEFTEGKLVLKVEGIDINQKEEATIQEPEDGFKKYLNSDGIVKEEFKGSGDAGLLSNNEYSETGEKYGGGSLTEFKKFRRWYGRYGEKWQQQLKNSHAEWPIWWFESFDELVNVATEIKESLLSKEAAR
;
A
#
# COMPACT_ATOMS: atom_id res chain seq x y z
N MET A 1 9.21 24.21 24.09
CA MET A 1 8.00 24.66 24.81
C MET A 1 7.11 23.48 25.21
N ASN A 2 7.69 22.38 25.74
CA ASN A 2 6.94 21.14 26.06
C ASN A 2 7.26 20.56 27.46
N TYR A 3 8.25 21.12 28.16
CA TYR A 3 8.68 20.62 29.46
C TYR A 3 7.66 20.93 30.57
N ASP A 4 7.08 22.13 30.57
CA ASP A 4 6.10 22.53 31.59
C ASP A 4 4.82 21.68 31.50
N TYR A 5 4.39 21.35 30.29
CA TYR A 5 3.25 20.47 30.05
C TYR A 5 3.52 19.04 30.53
N CYS A 6 4.65 18.43 30.14
CA CYS A 6 5.02 17.10 30.61
C CYS A 6 5.20 17.05 32.15
N SER A 7 5.76 18.11 32.74
CA SER A 7 5.93 18.25 34.19
C SER A 7 4.58 18.35 34.90
N HIS A 8 3.65 19.15 34.37
CA HIS A 8 2.28 19.25 34.87
C HIS A 8 1.56 17.90 34.84
N LEU A 9 1.55 17.21 33.69
CA LEU A 9 0.94 15.88 33.55
C LEU A 9 1.53 14.85 34.53
N THR A 10 2.85 14.89 34.71
CA THR A 10 3.52 13.98 35.65
C THR A 10 3.11 14.26 37.09
N LYS A 11 2.98 15.53 37.48
CA LYS A 11 2.49 15.92 38.82
C LYS A 11 1.05 15.48 39.05
N GLU A 12 0.19 15.67 38.05
CA GLU A 12 -1.22 15.28 38.11
C GLU A 12 -1.38 13.76 38.34
N GLN A 13 -0.52 12.96 37.70
CA GLN A 13 -0.54 11.50 37.81
C GLN A 13 0.38 10.93 38.90
N ASN A 14 0.99 11.75 39.76
CA ASN A 14 1.98 11.28 40.72
C ASN A 14 1.42 10.24 41.69
N GLN A 15 0.19 10.44 42.19
CA GLN A 15 -0.48 9.47 43.07
C GLN A 15 -0.73 8.12 42.37
N THR A 16 -1.14 8.17 41.10
CA THR A 16 -1.34 6.97 40.26
C THR A 16 -0.02 6.23 40.06
N ILE A 17 1.06 6.97 39.76
CA ILE A 17 2.41 6.41 39.57
C ILE A 17 2.91 5.75 40.86
N GLU A 18 2.85 6.44 42.00
CA GLU A 18 3.25 5.91 43.30
C GLU A 18 2.46 4.65 43.67
N LYS A 19 1.14 4.65 43.39
CA LYS A 19 0.27 3.49 43.63
C LYS A 19 0.65 2.30 42.75
N ILE A 20 0.95 2.51 41.47
CA ILE A 20 1.46 1.47 40.57
C ILE A 20 2.77 0.88 41.12
N LEU A 21 3.74 1.73 41.46
CA LEU A 21 5.04 1.30 41.99
C LEU A 21 4.89 0.48 43.27
N ARG A 22 4.02 0.91 44.19
CA ARG A 22 3.72 0.21 45.44
C ARG A 22 3.10 -1.16 45.18
N LEU A 23 2.02 -1.22 44.39
CA LEU A 23 1.32 -2.48 44.12
C LEU A 23 2.22 -3.48 43.36
N GLU A 24 3.06 -3.01 42.44
CA GLU A 24 4.00 -3.88 41.73
C GLU A 24 5.09 -4.46 42.65
N ASN A 25 5.53 -3.72 43.66
CA ASN A 25 6.43 -4.24 44.69
C ASN A 25 5.73 -5.26 45.60
N GLU A 26 4.48 -5.00 46.00
CA GLU A 26 3.69 -5.93 46.82
C GLU A 26 3.41 -7.26 46.09
N ILE A 27 3.13 -7.21 44.78
CA ILE A 27 2.94 -8.42 43.94
C ILE A 27 4.20 -9.30 43.88
N LYS A 28 5.39 -8.70 43.93
CA LYS A 28 6.65 -9.47 43.97
C LYS A 28 6.85 -10.21 45.29
N GLN A 29 6.24 -9.73 46.39
CA GLN A 29 6.47 -10.24 47.74
C GLN A 29 5.43 -11.28 48.20
N ASP A 30 4.16 -11.17 47.77
CA ASP A 30 3.08 -12.04 48.24
C ASP A 30 2.29 -12.70 47.10
N LYS A 31 2.36 -14.04 47.05
CA LYS A 31 1.68 -14.85 46.02
C LYS A 31 0.18 -15.05 46.28
N GLN A 32 -0.32 -14.86 47.52
CA GLN A 32 -1.70 -15.18 47.88
C GLN A 32 -2.73 -14.12 47.45
N ILE A 33 -2.32 -12.85 47.30
CA ILE A 33 -3.21 -11.72 46.92
C ILE A 33 -2.96 -11.25 45.46
N LYS A 34 -2.18 -12.04 44.71
CA LYS A 34 -1.61 -11.68 43.42
C LYS A 34 -2.65 -11.27 42.38
N GLN A 35 -3.75 -12.01 42.27
CA GLN A 35 -4.70 -11.83 41.16
C GLN A 35 -5.55 -10.55 41.27
N GLN A 36 -5.98 -10.17 42.48
CA GLN A 36 -6.73 -8.92 42.68
C GLN A 36 -5.83 -7.69 42.42
N LYS A 37 -4.61 -7.71 42.96
CA LYS A 37 -3.63 -6.63 42.77
C LYS A 37 -3.17 -6.50 41.32
N GLU A 38 -2.99 -7.61 40.60
CA GLU A 38 -2.66 -7.59 39.16
C GLU A 38 -3.78 -6.95 38.33
N THR A 39 -5.03 -7.22 38.68
CA THR A 39 -6.19 -6.61 38.01
C THR A 39 -6.23 -5.10 38.24
N GLU A 40 -6.02 -4.66 39.49
CA GLU A 40 -5.98 -3.24 39.84
C GLU A 40 -4.82 -2.51 39.16
N VAL A 41 -3.60 -3.06 39.21
CA VAL A 41 -2.43 -2.49 38.53
C VAL A 41 -2.66 -2.44 37.02
N GLY A 42 -3.25 -3.48 36.43
CA GLY A 42 -3.59 -3.49 35.01
C GLY A 42 -4.54 -2.34 34.61
N ARG A 43 -5.54 -2.04 35.46
CA ARG A 43 -6.45 -0.90 35.26
C ARG A 43 -5.69 0.43 35.34
N LEU A 44 -4.87 0.63 36.38
CA LEU A 44 -4.10 1.85 36.58
C LEU A 44 -3.09 2.10 35.45
N ARG A 45 -2.44 1.04 34.93
CA ARG A 45 -1.57 1.14 33.76
C ARG A 45 -2.33 1.63 32.52
N LYS A 46 -3.52 1.08 32.26
CA LYS A 46 -4.34 1.52 31.12
C LYS A 46 -4.78 2.97 31.26
N GLU A 47 -5.18 3.37 32.46
CA GLU A 47 -5.53 4.76 32.79
C GLU A 47 -4.36 5.71 32.51
N LEU A 48 -3.17 5.39 33.03
CA LEU A 48 -1.95 6.17 32.80
C LEU A 48 -1.57 6.24 31.32
N LEU A 49 -1.62 5.12 30.60
CA LEU A 49 -1.27 5.05 29.17
C LEU A 49 -2.27 5.80 28.27
N SER A 50 -3.51 6.02 28.72
CA SER A 50 -4.53 6.73 27.94
C SER A 50 -4.25 8.22 27.78
N GLN A 51 -3.47 8.81 28.68
CA GLN A 51 -3.12 10.24 28.63
C GLN A 51 -1.89 10.51 27.75
N ASN A 52 -0.75 9.90 28.08
CA ASN A 52 0.47 10.01 27.28
C ASN A 52 1.36 8.78 27.47
N PRO A 53 1.21 7.74 26.63
CA PRO A 53 1.87 6.47 26.86
C PRO A 53 3.40 6.57 26.79
N HIS A 54 3.90 7.46 25.94
CA HIS A 54 5.33 7.65 25.73
C HIS A 54 5.99 8.35 26.92
N LEU A 55 5.40 9.46 27.39
CA LEU A 55 5.89 10.17 28.56
C LEU A 55 5.92 9.25 29.78
N PHE A 56 4.82 8.57 30.09
CA PHE A 56 4.72 7.77 31.30
C PHE A 56 5.60 6.51 31.24
N TYR A 57 5.84 5.95 30.05
CA TYR A 57 6.86 4.92 29.88
C TYR A 57 8.24 5.42 30.32
N HIS A 58 8.66 6.61 29.86
CA HIS A 58 9.97 7.16 30.23
C HIS A 58 10.05 7.57 31.70
N VAL A 59 8.98 8.13 32.28
CA VAL A 59 8.90 8.44 33.72
C VAL A 59 9.08 7.17 34.55
N ILE A 60 8.35 6.10 34.24
CA ILE A 60 8.51 4.81 34.94
C ILE A 60 9.88 4.21 34.70
N ALA A 61 10.45 4.33 33.50
CA ALA A 61 11.80 3.84 33.23
C ALA A 61 12.88 4.52 34.10
N VAL A 62 12.71 5.82 34.39
CA VAL A 62 13.58 6.58 35.30
C VAL A 62 13.35 6.19 36.77
N LEU A 63 12.10 6.05 37.20
CA LEU A 63 11.77 5.73 38.60
C LEU A 63 12.06 4.26 38.96
N ASN A 64 11.73 3.33 38.07
CA ASN A 64 11.97 1.90 38.22
C ASN A 64 12.06 1.19 36.87
N ASN A 65 13.28 1.07 36.36
CA ASN A 65 13.58 0.45 35.07
C ASN A 65 13.06 -1.00 34.93
N SER A 66 12.85 -1.74 36.02
CA SER A 66 12.33 -3.12 35.97
C SER A 66 10.85 -3.22 35.61
N LEU A 67 10.10 -2.11 35.70
CA LEU A 67 8.64 -2.09 35.53
C LEU A 67 8.21 -1.49 34.17
N LYS A 68 9.13 -0.81 33.46
CA LYS A 68 8.82 -0.16 32.18
C LYS A 68 8.28 -1.14 31.13
N ASP A 69 8.78 -2.38 31.13
CA ASP A 69 8.35 -3.41 30.18
C ASP A 69 6.90 -3.83 30.44
N ASN A 70 6.41 -3.74 31.68
CA ASN A 70 5.00 -4.02 31.98
C ASN A 70 4.05 -2.97 31.38
N LEU A 71 4.44 -1.69 31.41
CA LEU A 71 3.71 -0.61 30.74
C LEU A 71 3.72 -0.82 29.22
N ARG A 72 4.90 -1.12 28.67
CA ARG A 72 5.08 -1.42 27.24
C ARG A 72 4.19 -2.58 26.79
N SER A 73 4.16 -3.70 27.50
CA SER A 73 3.30 -4.85 27.18
C SER A 73 1.80 -4.51 27.25
N THR A 74 1.42 -3.68 28.22
CA THR A 74 0.03 -3.19 28.33
C THR A 74 -0.34 -2.33 27.12
N TRP A 75 0.56 -1.42 26.71
CA TRP A 75 0.37 -0.57 25.53
C TRP A 75 0.29 -1.38 24.23
N GLN A 76 1.19 -2.35 24.05
CA GLN A 76 1.23 -3.22 22.87
C GLN A 76 -0.11 -3.93 22.62
N THR A 77 -0.72 -4.47 23.67
CA THR A 77 -2.00 -5.20 23.56
C THR A 77 -3.13 -4.33 22.98
N GLY A 78 -3.09 -3.01 23.19
CA GLY A 78 -4.10 -2.07 22.69
C GLY A 78 -3.79 -1.42 21.35
N ASN A 79 -2.53 -1.45 20.88
CA ASN A 79 -2.06 -0.62 19.75
C ASN A 79 -1.65 -1.40 18.49
N ILE A 80 -1.69 -2.74 18.52
CA ILE A 80 -1.33 -3.60 17.38
C ILE A 80 -2.42 -3.61 16.28
N ASN A 81 -3.68 -3.32 16.61
CA ASN A 81 -4.76 -3.23 15.63
C ASN A 81 -5.29 -1.80 15.54
N ILE A 82 -4.82 -1.05 14.55
CA ILE A 82 -5.42 0.25 14.23
C ILE A 82 -6.73 -0.03 13.51
N LYS A 83 -7.85 0.44 14.07
CA LYS A 83 -9.12 0.48 13.34
C LYS A 83 -9.22 1.82 12.63
N LEU A 84 -9.21 1.78 11.29
CA LEU A 84 -9.53 2.94 10.47
C LEU A 84 -11.01 3.29 10.64
N ASN A 85 -11.31 4.20 11.56
CA ASN A 85 -12.65 4.75 11.71
C ASN A 85 -12.67 6.15 11.08
N ASN A 86 -12.61 6.29 9.76
CA ASN A 86 -12.89 7.58 9.11
C ASN A 86 -13.36 7.43 7.66
N TYR A 87 -14.35 8.22 7.28
CA TYR A 87 -15.08 8.18 6.01
C TYR A 87 -14.39 8.86 4.81
N HIS A 88 -13.10 9.22 4.92
CA HIS A 88 -12.36 9.95 3.86
C HIS A 88 -10.92 9.47 3.64
N ILE A 89 -10.52 8.31 4.18
CA ILE A 89 -9.14 7.81 4.03
C ILE A 89 -8.93 7.21 2.63
N ASP A 90 -10.00 6.79 1.96
CA ASP A 90 -9.91 6.09 0.67
C ASP A 90 -9.26 6.96 -0.43
N GLU A 91 -9.53 8.28 -0.45
CA GLU A 91 -8.89 9.22 -1.40
C GLU A 91 -7.39 9.42 -1.12
N ILE A 92 -6.97 9.25 0.14
CA ILE A 92 -5.58 9.37 0.58
C ILE A 92 -4.83 8.05 0.29
N ILE A 93 -5.50 6.91 0.45
CA ILE A 93 -4.94 5.57 0.19
C ILE A 93 -4.86 5.32 -1.32
N SER A 94 -5.86 5.77 -2.08
CA SER A 94 -5.95 5.59 -3.53
C SER A 94 -6.11 6.93 -4.25
N PRO A 95 -5.01 7.61 -4.60
CA PRO A 95 -5.08 8.90 -5.27
C PRO A 95 -5.74 8.75 -6.66
N SER A 96 -6.78 9.55 -6.91
CA SER A 96 -7.39 9.70 -8.24
C SER A 96 -6.66 10.80 -9.02
N ILE A 97 -6.00 10.42 -10.12
CA ILE A 97 -5.19 11.35 -10.91
C ILE A 97 -5.86 11.54 -12.27
N ASN A 98 -6.27 12.77 -12.56
CA ASN A 98 -6.75 13.13 -13.89
C ASN A 98 -5.55 13.25 -14.84
N ILE A 99 -5.35 12.25 -15.69
CA ILE A 99 -4.23 12.23 -16.64
C ILE A 99 -4.45 13.21 -17.82
N SER A 100 -5.70 13.59 -18.10
CA SER A 100 -6.08 14.42 -19.25
C SER A 100 -5.50 15.83 -19.17
N VAL A 101 -5.21 16.35 -17.97
CA VAL A 101 -4.56 17.66 -17.79
C VAL A 101 -3.04 17.63 -17.94
N LEU A 102 -2.42 16.44 -18.04
CA LEU A 102 -0.96 16.29 -18.08
C LEU A 102 -0.40 16.36 -19.51
N PRO A 103 0.91 16.58 -19.71
CA PRO A 103 1.55 16.50 -21.02
C PRO A 103 1.29 15.15 -21.72
N LYS A 104 1.29 15.15 -23.06
CA LYS A 104 1.20 13.91 -23.86
C LYS A 104 2.25 12.90 -23.40
N TYR A 105 1.89 11.62 -23.46
CA TYR A 105 2.67 10.47 -23.01
C TYR A 105 3.04 10.44 -21.52
N SER A 106 2.39 11.27 -20.69
CA SER A 106 2.37 11.00 -19.25
C SER A 106 1.70 9.64 -19.02
N PHE A 107 2.19 8.89 -18.04
CA PHE A 107 1.58 7.61 -17.68
C PHE A 107 1.45 7.43 -16.18
N LEU A 108 0.42 6.68 -15.79
CA LEU A 108 0.11 6.30 -14.42
C LEU A 108 0.27 4.78 -14.29
N ILE A 109 1.01 4.32 -13.29
CA ILE A 109 1.04 2.92 -12.85
C ILE A 109 0.45 2.88 -11.45
N GLN A 110 -0.60 2.09 -11.24
CA GLN A 110 -1.23 1.91 -9.94
C GLN A 110 -1.61 0.44 -9.75
N PHE A 111 -1.37 -0.12 -8.56
CA PHE A 111 -1.75 -1.49 -8.21
C PHE A 111 -1.84 -1.67 -6.69
N LYS A 112 -2.62 -2.66 -6.24
CA LYS A 112 -2.76 -3.02 -4.82
C LYS A 112 -1.95 -4.26 -4.51
N PHE A 113 -0.76 -4.06 -3.93
CA PHE A 113 0.15 -5.15 -3.56
C PHE A 113 -0.12 -5.65 -2.14
N THR A 114 0.34 -6.87 -1.86
CA THR A 114 0.32 -7.46 -0.51
C THR A 114 1.73 -7.80 -0.07
N LEU A 115 2.09 -7.45 1.16
CA LEU A 115 3.37 -7.82 1.75
C LEU A 115 3.48 -9.35 1.88
N GLU A 116 4.55 -9.93 1.35
CA GLU A 116 4.95 -11.30 1.65
C GLU A 116 5.75 -11.35 2.96
N LYS A 117 6.65 -10.36 3.15
CA LYS A 117 7.46 -10.20 4.34
C LYS A 117 7.14 -8.88 5.04
N PRO A 118 7.30 -8.80 6.38
CA PRO A 118 7.04 -7.57 7.10
C PRO A 118 7.81 -6.38 6.52
N TYR A 119 7.18 -5.21 6.53
CA TYR A 119 7.82 -3.96 6.17
C TYR A 119 8.26 -3.21 7.43
N ILE A 120 9.50 -2.76 7.46
CA ILE A 120 10.02 -1.91 8.52
C ILE A 120 10.60 -0.63 7.95
N SER A 121 10.47 0.44 8.71
CA SER A 121 11.14 1.71 8.50
C SER A 121 11.50 2.31 9.85
N ARG A 122 12.20 3.44 9.82
CA ARG A 122 12.56 4.17 11.03
C ARG A 122 11.79 5.48 11.08
N ASP A 123 11.03 5.65 12.15
CA ASP A 123 10.51 6.96 12.54
C ASP A 123 11.56 7.79 13.28
N GLU A 124 11.34 9.10 13.37
CA GLU A 124 12.24 10.06 14.02
C GLU A 124 11.78 10.43 15.44
N GLN A 125 10.91 9.63 16.05
CA GLN A 125 10.41 9.89 17.40
C GLN A 125 11.31 9.27 18.48
N ASP A 126 12.20 10.08 19.06
CA ASP A 126 13.19 9.64 20.05
C ASP A 126 12.55 9.15 21.37
N PHE A 127 11.53 9.86 21.86
CA PHE A 127 10.82 9.51 23.08
C PHE A 127 9.58 8.67 22.76
N TYR A 128 9.78 7.54 22.10
CA TYR A 128 8.72 6.57 21.81
C TYR A 128 8.77 5.38 22.78
N ILE A 129 7.62 4.76 23.01
CA ILE A 129 7.51 3.62 23.95
C ILE A 129 8.20 2.36 23.41
N ILE A 130 8.26 2.23 22.09
CA ILE A 130 9.03 1.21 21.38
C ILE A 130 10.32 1.84 20.86
N ASP A 131 11.43 1.12 21.02
CA ASP A 131 12.76 1.66 20.70
C ASP A 131 12.98 1.87 19.19
N ASN A 132 12.34 1.05 18.34
CA ASN A 132 12.39 1.15 16.88
C ASN A 132 10.96 1.31 16.33
N PRO A 133 10.38 2.52 16.40
CA PRO A 133 9.08 2.80 15.81
C PRO A 133 9.13 2.77 14.29
N ILE A 134 8.02 2.31 13.70
CA ILE A 134 7.78 2.42 12.28
C ILE A 134 7.34 3.84 11.96
N ARG A 135 7.75 4.36 10.79
CA ARG A 135 7.33 5.69 10.34
C ARG A 135 5.81 5.78 10.22
N LYS A 136 5.23 6.78 10.86
CA LYS A 136 3.79 7.05 10.85
C LYS A 136 3.51 8.44 10.31
N ASP A 137 2.37 8.60 9.65
CA ASP A 137 1.85 9.91 9.31
C ASP A 137 1.46 10.68 10.57
N ARG A 138 1.70 12.00 10.57
CA ARG A 138 1.48 12.85 11.75
C ARG A 138 0.01 13.15 12.02
N VAL A 139 -0.84 13.10 11.00
CA VAL A 139 -2.26 13.45 11.11
C VAL A 139 -3.06 12.23 11.58
N PHE A 140 -2.84 11.08 10.95
CA PHE A 140 -3.64 9.88 11.17
C PHE A 140 -2.95 8.83 12.04
N GLY A 141 -1.63 8.95 12.29
CA GLY A 141 -0.86 7.96 13.03
C GLY A 141 -0.68 6.63 12.27
N LEU A 142 -0.98 6.61 10.97
CA LEU A 142 -0.92 5.41 10.13
C LEU A 142 0.50 5.13 9.66
N PRO A 143 0.97 3.87 9.70
CA PRO A 143 2.21 3.49 9.04
C PRO A 143 2.13 3.79 7.56
N TYR A 144 3.20 4.38 7.02
CA TYR A 144 3.23 4.68 5.60
C TYR A 144 4.65 4.64 5.03
N ILE A 145 4.71 4.47 3.71
CA ILE A 145 5.94 4.61 2.92
C ILE A 145 5.91 5.99 2.29
N THR A 146 6.96 6.77 2.51
CA THR A 146 7.06 8.10 1.90
C THR A 146 7.35 8.00 0.40
N PRO A 147 6.93 8.99 -0.40
CA PRO A 147 7.37 9.13 -1.79
C PRO A 147 8.88 9.03 -1.97
N SER A 148 9.64 9.64 -1.06
CA SER A 148 11.11 9.61 -1.06
C SER A 148 11.68 8.22 -0.82
N SER A 149 11.07 7.43 0.08
CA SER A 149 11.45 6.04 0.32
C SER A 149 11.17 5.18 -0.90
N TRP A 150 10.00 5.33 -1.54
CA TRP A 150 9.73 4.64 -2.81
C TRP A 150 10.74 4.99 -3.89
N LYS A 151 11.04 6.29 -4.04
CA LYS A 151 12.00 6.77 -5.04
C LYS A 151 13.39 6.20 -4.81
N GLY A 152 13.80 6.16 -3.53
CA GLY A 152 15.08 5.59 -3.10
C GLY A 152 15.17 4.09 -3.37
N SER A 153 14.14 3.34 -3.00
CA SER A 153 14.07 1.88 -3.22
C SER A 153 14.06 1.53 -4.71
N LEU A 154 13.27 2.24 -5.53
CA LEU A 154 13.22 1.99 -6.97
C LEU A 154 14.57 2.30 -7.64
N ARG A 155 15.20 3.43 -7.28
CA ARG A 155 16.54 3.79 -7.78
C ARG A 155 17.59 2.75 -7.35
N ALA A 156 17.51 2.25 -6.12
CA ALA A 156 18.42 1.22 -5.62
C ALA A 156 18.23 -0.11 -6.36
N ALA A 157 17.00 -0.52 -6.64
CA ALA A 157 16.71 -1.72 -7.42
C ALA A 157 17.27 -1.61 -8.85
N LEU A 158 17.07 -0.48 -9.51
CA LEU A 158 17.63 -0.23 -10.84
C LEU A 158 19.16 -0.23 -10.85
N TRP A 159 19.78 0.30 -9.80
CA TRP A 159 21.23 0.24 -9.62
C TRP A 159 21.73 -1.20 -9.59
N GLN A 160 21.07 -2.07 -8.82
CA GLN A 160 21.45 -3.48 -8.72
C GLN A 160 21.25 -4.23 -10.03
N ASN A 161 20.29 -3.81 -10.86
CA ASN A 161 20.10 -4.29 -12.23
C ASN A 161 21.13 -3.72 -13.24
N GLY A 162 22.13 -2.96 -12.80
CA GLY A 162 23.22 -2.45 -13.63
C GLY A 162 23.03 -1.03 -14.17
N HIS A 163 21.91 -0.36 -13.85
CA HIS A 163 21.68 1.03 -14.24
C HIS A 163 22.34 2.00 -13.25
N LYS A 164 23.60 2.32 -13.53
CA LYS A 164 24.46 3.14 -12.64
C LYS A 164 24.15 4.65 -12.74
N GLU A 165 24.77 5.43 -11.87
CA GLU A 165 24.56 6.89 -11.72
C GLU A 165 24.86 7.72 -12.98
N ASP A 166 25.75 7.25 -13.86
CA ASP A 166 26.07 7.94 -15.11
C ASP A 166 25.08 7.64 -16.24
N ASP A 167 24.09 6.78 -16.00
CA ASP A 167 23.05 6.50 -16.97
C ASP A 167 22.15 7.74 -17.14
N VAL A 168 22.22 8.34 -18.33
CA VAL A 168 21.41 9.50 -18.73
C VAL A 168 19.91 9.20 -18.56
N GLN A 169 19.50 7.96 -18.76
CA GLN A 169 18.12 7.52 -18.56
C GLN A 169 17.71 7.55 -17.09
N ILE A 170 18.56 7.09 -16.18
CA ILE A 170 18.28 7.16 -14.74
C ILE A 170 18.22 8.62 -14.29
N ASN A 171 19.15 9.46 -14.78
CA ASN A 171 19.17 10.86 -14.40
C ASN A 171 17.93 11.61 -14.86
N ARG A 172 17.38 11.37 -16.06
CA ARG A 172 16.11 12.02 -16.48
C ARG A 172 14.88 11.50 -15.70
N ILE A 173 14.83 10.20 -15.38
CA ILE A 173 13.70 9.63 -14.62
C ILE A 173 13.68 10.19 -13.20
N PHE A 174 14.83 10.23 -12.53
CA PHE A 174 14.93 10.58 -11.11
C PHE A 174 15.33 12.05 -10.83
N GLY A 175 15.89 12.75 -11.81
CA GLY A 175 16.25 14.17 -11.79
C GLY A 175 17.75 14.44 -11.74
N ASN A 176 18.42 13.95 -10.70
CA ASN A 176 19.81 14.31 -10.39
C ASN A 176 20.72 13.11 -10.17
N LYS A 177 22.00 13.28 -10.53
CA LYS A 177 23.09 12.44 -10.01
C LYS A 177 23.16 12.58 -8.49
N ARG A 178 23.60 11.54 -7.78
CA ARG A 178 23.84 11.65 -6.34
C ARG A 178 25.01 12.62 -6.11
N GLY A 179 24.92 13.46 -5.08
CA GLY A 179 26.01 14.36 -4.67
C GLY A 179 26.09 15.71 -5.39
N ILE A 180 25.12 16.05 -6.26
CA ILE A 180 25.00 17.43 -6.76
C ILE A 180 24.41 18.30 -5.65
N GLU A 181 25.22 19.17 -5.07
CA GLU A 181 24.82 20.14 -4.05
C GLU A 181 24.55 21.53 -4.66
N GLU A 182 25.07 21.80 -5.86
CA GLU A 182 24.85 23.07 -6.55
C GLU A 182 23.42 23.17 -7.09
N HIS A 183 22.64 24.10 -6.54
CA HIS A 183 21.24 24.35 -6.92
C HIS A 183 21.05 24.63 -8.42
N THR A 184 22.05 25.19 -9.10
CA THR A 184 22.04 25.49 -10.54
C THR A 184 22.06 24.26 -11.43
N GLU A 185 22.52 23.12 -10.93
CA GLU A 185 22.60 21.86 -11.66
C GLU A 185 21.43 20.91 -11.35
N LEU A 186 20.60 21.24 -10.35
CA LEU A 186 19.47 20.42 -9.94
C LEU A 186 18.34 20.48 -10.97
N LYS A 187 17.98 19.31 -11.51
CA LYS A 187 16.83 19.11 -12.39
C LYS A 187 15.81 18.22 -11.71
N ALA A 188 14.54 18.54 -11.90
CA ALA A 188 13.45 17.65 -11.52
C ALA A 188 13.49 16.38 -12.37
N GLY A 189 13.20 15.24 -11.76
CA GLY A 189 12.99 13.99 -12.50
C GLY A 189 11.57 13.92 -13.04
N ARG A 190 11.36 13.06 -14.03
CA ARG A 190 10.03 12.79 -14.60
C ARG A 190 9.13 11.95 -13.69
N LEU A 191 9.67 11.39 -12.61
CA LEU A 191 8.96 10.48 -11.71
C LEU A 191 8.36 11.19 -10.48
N HIS A 192 7.04 11.01 -10.29
CA HIS A 192 6.29 11.39 -9.10
C HIS A 192 5.74 10.12 -8.44
N LEU A 193 6.04 9.93 -7.16
CA LEU A 193 5.58 8.79 -6.37
C LEU A 193 4.64 9.27 -5.28
N PHE A 194 3.62 8.48 -4.98
CA PHE A 194 2.64 8.79 -3.94
C PHE A 194 2.94 7.99 -2.67
N PRO A 195 2.55 8.49 -1.48
CA PRO A 195 2.67 7.72 -0.25
C PRO A 195 1.80 6.47 -0.33
N THR A 196 2.25 5.40 0.34
CA THR A 196 1.43 4.19 0.55
C THR A 196 1.15 4.05 2.03
N PHE A 197 -0.12 4.05 2.42
CA PHE A 197 -0.56 3.88 3.81
C PHE A 197 -0.94 2.43 4.10
N PHE A 198 -0.82 2.04 5.37
CA PHE A 198 -1.23 0.74 5.89
C PHE A 198 -2.15 0.90 7.08
N ASP A 199 -2.99 -0.11 7.30
CA ASP A 199 -4.00 -0.16 8.36
C ASP A 199 -3.60 -1.08 9.54
N ARG A 200 -2.41 -1.68 9.49
CA ARG A 200 -1.93 -2.63 10.50
C ARG A 200 -0.52 -2.30 10.98
N ILE A 201 -0.31 -2.49 12.28
CA ILE A 201 1.01 -2.47 12.92
C ILE A 201 1.24 -3.82 13.58
N GLY A 202 2.44 -4.35 13.44
CA GLY A 202 2.93 -5.53 14.12
C GLY A 202 4.20 -5.21 14.90
N LEU A 203 4.68 -6.21 15.64
CA LEU A 203 5.95 -6.13 16.35
C LEU A 203 6.83 -7.31 15.94
N GLU A 204 7.97 -6.99 15.36
CA GLU A 204 9.03 -7.94 15.03
C GLU A 204 10.07 -7.95 16.15
N ILE A 205 10.61 -9.13 16.46
CA ILE A 205 11.65 -9.31 17.47
C ILE A 205 12.88 -9.87 16.79
N ILE A 206 13.97 -9.11 16.83
CA ILE A 206 15.29 -9.56 16.38
C ILE A 206 16.11 -9.89 17.62
N ASN A 207 16.57 -11.14 17.71
CA ASN A 207 17.47 -11.60 18.78
C ASN A 207 18.89 -11.70 18.23
N PRO A 208 19.74 -10.65 18.37
CA PRO A 208 21.14 -10.76 18.00
C PRO A 208 21.83 -11.83 18.85
N HIS A 209 22.72 -12.58 18.22
CA HIS A 209 23.50 -13.61 18.89
C HIS A 209 24.97 -13.21 18.89
N ASN A 210 25.57 -13.22 20.07
CA ASN A 210 27.01 -13.07 20.20
C ASN A 210 27.68 -14.41 19.82
N ARG A 211 28.39 -14.44 18.68
CA ARG A 211 28.98 -15.66 18.12
C ARG A 211 30.11 -16.22 18.98
N GLU A 212 30.88 -15.37 19.66
CA GLU A 212 32.00 -15.78 20.52
C GLU A 212 31.50 -16.45 21.80
N ARG A 213 30.53 -15.80 22.46
CA ARG A 213 29.98 -16.29 23.73
C ARG A 213 28.87 -17.33 23.56
N ARG A 214 28.33 -17.47 22.35
CA ARG A 214 27.14 -18.30 22.01
C ARG A 214 25.91 -17.95 22.86
N ILE A 215 25.78 -16.68 23.24
CA ILE A 215 24.68 -16.16 24.06
C ILE A 215 23.78 -15.25 23.22
N VAL A 216 22.47 -15.33 23.46
CA VAL A 216 21.47 -14.40 22.92
C VAL A 216 21.64 -13.05 23.61
N GLU A 217 21.85 -11.99 22.85
CA GLU A 217 21.81 -10.62 23.35
C GLU A 217 20.35 -10.16 23.58
N TYR A 218 20.17 -8.95 24.10
CA TYR A 218 18.84 -8.44 24.41
C TYR A 218 17.94 -8.39 23.15
N PRO A 219 16.67 -8.87 23.25
CA PRO A 219 15.73 -8.85 22.14
C PRO A 219 15.45 -7.41 21.68
N ILE A 220 15.69 -7.14 20.40
CA ILE A 220 15.40 -5.85 19.77
C ILE A 220 13.99 -5.89 19.21
N ARG A 221 13.12 -5.06 19.78
CA ARG A 221 11.73 -4.91 19.34
C ARG A 221 11.65 -3.85 18.26
N ILE A 222 10.99 -4.17 17.16
CA ILE A 222 10.84 -3.31 15.99
C ILE A 222 9.38 -3.29 15.60
N GLU A 223 8.79 -2.11 15.53
CA GLU A 223 7.46 -1.98 14.91
C GLU A 223 7.57 -2.20 13.41
N ALA A 224 6.63 -2.95 12.87
CA ALA A 224 6.59 -3.31 11.47
C ALA A 224 5.15 -3.21 10.95
N VAL A 225 4.98 -3.15 9.64
CA VAL A 225 3.73 -3.60 9.02
C VAL A 225 3.85 -5.10 8.79
N PRO A 226 2.94 -5.93 9.32
CA PRO A 226 3.08 -7.37 9.24
C PRO A 226 2.88 -7.87 7.80
N GLY A 227 3.49 -9.01 7.50
CA GLY A 227 3.22 -9.75 6.26
C GLY A 227 1.73 -10.07 6.11
N GLY A 228 1.24 -10.09 4.88
CA GLY A 228 -0.18 -10.24 4.54
C GLY A 228 -0.97 -8.93 4.56
N THR A 229 -0.37 -7.80 4.93
CA THR A 229 -1.01 -6.48 4.84
C THR A 229 -0.91 -5.95 3.41
N SER A 230 -1.98 -5.36 2.90
CA SER A 230 -2.02 -4.76 1.57
C SER A 230 -1.79 -3.25 1.59
N GLY A 231 -1.24 -2.72 0.50
CA GLY A 231 -1.08 -1.29 0.28
C GLY A 231 -1.27 -0.94 -1.19
N ILE A 232 -1.59 0.31 -1.48
CA ILE A 232 -1.74 0.81 -2.86
C ILE A 232 -0.45 1.52 -3.24
N PHE A 233 0.18 1.06 -4.33
CA PHE A 233 1.30 1.72 -4.95
C PHE A 233 0.80 2.59 -6.08
N THR A 234 1.24 3.86 -6.15
CA THR A 234 0.93 4.76 -7.26
C THR A 234 2.17 5.52 -7.71
N LEU A 235 2.42 5.48 -9.01
CA LEU A 235 3.52 6.13 -9.70
C LEU A 235 2.98 6.90 -10.90
N LEU A 236 3.30 8.19 -10.94
CA LEU A 236 3.00 9.06 -12.06
C LEU A 236 4.31 9.46 -12.75
N TYR A 237 4.35 9.30 -14.07
CA TYR A 237 5.45 9.74 -14.91
C TYR A 237 4.99 10.92 -15.78
N VAL A 238 5.75 12.02 -15.77
CA VAL A 238 5.45 13.25 -16.50
C VAL A 238 6.69 13.71 -17.30
N PRO A 239 6.66 13.61 -18.64
CA PRO A 239 7.78 14.04 -19.51
C PRO A 239 7.74 15.54 -19.82
N PHE A 240 7.77 16.39 -18.78
CA PHE A 240 7.62 17.84 -18.94
C PHE A 240 8.75 18.51 -19.76
N ASP A 241 9.95 17.94 -19.75
CA ASP A 241 11.13 18.45 -20.47
C ASP A 241 11.15 18.06 -21.95
N LEU A 242 10.20 17.22 -22.40
CA LEU A 242 10.02 16.84 -23.80
C LEU A 242 8.98 17.70 -24.52
N ILE A 243 8.36 18.66 -23.85
CA ILE A 243 7.41 19.58 -24.48
C ILE A 243 8.11 20.36 -25.60
N GLY A 244 7.57 20.28 -26.82
CA GLY A 244 8.13 20.94 -28.01
C GLY A 244 9.29 20.19 -28.68
N LYS A 245 9.70 19.01 -28.18
CA LYS A 245 10.66 18.13 -28.86
C LYS A 245 10.00 17.38 -30.01
N ASN A 246 10.81 16.84 -30.92
CA ASN A 246 10.29 16.03 -32.02
C ASN A 246 9.72 14.70 -31.49
N GLU A 247 8.71 14.18 -32.20
CA GLU A 247 7.96 12.99 -31.77
C GLU A 247 8.83 11.72 -31.72
N LYS A 248 9.88 11.66 -32.54
CA LYS A 248 10.86 10.56 -32.57
C LYS A 248 11.66 10.47 -31.28
N GLU A 249 12.24 11.59 -30.83
CA GLU A 249 12.95 11.69 -29.56
C GLU A 249 12.01 11.36 -28.40
N PHE A 250 10.75 11.80 -28.52
CA PHE A 250 9.69 11.49 -27.58
C PHE A 250 9.50 9.97 -27.44
N ASN A 251 9.12 9.28 -28.52
CA ASN A 251 8.81 7.86 -28.51
C ASN A 251 9.99 7.01 -28.05
N ASN A 252 11.21 7.33 -28.49
CA ASN A 252 12.42 6.61 -28.08
C ASN A 252 12.72 6.76 -26.58
N GLN A 253 12.54 7.95 -25.99
CA GLN A 253 12.77 8.11 -24.55
C GLN A 253 11.66 7.46 -23.72
N ILE A 254 10.39 7.69 -24.05
CA ILE A 254 9.26 7.15 -23.29
C ILE A 254 9.21 5.63 -23.33
N SER A 255 9.40 5.04 -24.51
CA SER A 255 9.40 3.58 -24.69
C SER A 255 10.47 2.89 -23.84
N LYS A 256 11.64 3.52 -23.69
CA LYS A 256 12.69 3.04 -22.80
C LYS A 256 12.35 3.29 -21.33
N ASP A 257 11.77 4.45 -21.01
CA ASP A 257 11.47 4.88 -19.64
C ASP A 257 10.35 4.04 -19.01
N VAL A 258 9.27 3.74 -19.74
CA VAL A 258 8.21 2.85 -19.24
C VAL A 258 8.76 1.44 -18.96
N TRP A 259 9.59 0.92 -19.87
CA TRP A 259 10.17 -0.42 -19.76
C TRP A 259 11.14 -0.55 -18.59
N ILE A 260 12.07 0.40 -18.42
CA ILE A 260 13.01 0.36 -17.29
C ILE A 260 12.29 0.54 -15.95
N ILE A 261 11.24 1.39 -15.89
CA ILE A 261 10.44 1.57 -14.68
C ILE A 261 9.74 0.27 -14.32
N ALA A 262 9.11 -0.42 -15.27
CA ALA A 262 8.48 -1.72 -15.03
C ALA A 262 9.47 -2.76 -14.49
N GLN A 263 10.66 -2.85 -15.09
CA GLN A 263 11.73 -3.75 -14.63
C GLN A 263 12.24 -3.39 -13.22
N GLY A 264 12.41 -2.10 -12.94
CA GLY A 264 12.79 -1.61 -11.63
C GLY A 264 11.73 -1.91 -10.56
N LEU A 265 10.44 -1.77 -10.90
CA LEU A 265 9.34 -2.11 -9.99
C LEU A 265 9.34 -3.60 -9.65
N LYS A 266 9.44 -4.48 -10.66
CA LYS A 266 9.55 -5.92 -10.44
C LYS A 266 10.69 -6.25 -9.49
N ALA A 267 11.89 -5.75 -9.76
CA ALA A 267 13.07 -6.01 -8.94
C ALA A 267 12.95 -5.44 -7.52
N MET A 268 12.41 -4.22 -7.38
CA MET A 268 12.17 -3.59 -6.07
C MET A 268 11.21 -4.41 -5.21
N PHE A 269 10.10 -4.88 -5.78
CA PHE A 269 9.05 -5.57 -5.02
C PHE A 269 9.35 -7.05 -4.76
N ARG A 270 10.12 -7.72 -5.62
CA ARG A 270 10.34 -9.18 -5.57
C ARG A 270 11.75 -9.61 -5.19
N ASP A 271 12.78 -8.86 -5.61
CA ASP A 271 14.16 -9.32 -5.50
C ASP A 271 14.92 -8.61 -4.37
N TYR A 272 14.80 -7.28 -4.31
CA TYR A 272 15.62 -6.44 -3.42
C TYR A 272 14.88 -5.92 -2.20
N GLY A 273 13.55 -5.85 -2.26
CA GLY A 273 12.70 -5.29 -1.22
C GLY A 273 12.80 -3.78 -1.03
N PHE A 274 11.97 -3.26 -0.13
CA PHE A 274 11.88 -1.84 0.19
C PHE A 274 11.84 -1.58 1.70
N GLY A 275 12.21 -0.37 2.12
CA GLY A 275 12.34 -0.03 3.55
C GLY A 275 13.72 -0.34 4.13
N ALA A 276 13.75 -0.85 5.35
CA ALA A 276 14.99 -1.15 6.08
C ALA A 276 15.24 -2.67 6.23
N LYS A 277 16.51 -3.05 6.44
CA LYS A 277 16.98 -4.44 6.59
C LYS A 277 16.52 -5.38 5.47
N THR A 278 16.47 -4.89 4.23
CA THR A 278 16.04 -5.69 3.07
C THR A 278 16.94 -6.91 2.81
N SER A 279 18.23 -6.84 3.16
CA SER A 279 19.14 -7.99 3.12
C SER A 279 18.75 -9.13 4.08
N SER A 280 17.91 -8.86 5.08
CA SER A 280 17.31 -9.86 5.98
C SER A 280 15.91 -10.30 5.52
N GLY A 281 15.49 -9.91 4.31
CA GLY A 281 14.22 -10.31 3.70
C GLY A 281 13.02 -9.43 4.04
N PHE A 282 13.21 -8.25 4.64
CA PHE A 282 12.11 -7.32 4.91
C PHE A 282 11.64 -6.58 3.65
N GLY A 283 10.35 -6.23 3.62
CA GLY A 283 9.76 -5.40 2.58
C GLY A 283 9.69 -6.07 1.21
N ILE A 284 9.31 -7.35 1.16
CA ILE A 284 9.04 -8.10 -0.06
C ILE A 284 7.53 -8.21 -0.25
N ALA A 285 7.02 -8.02 -1.46
CA ALA A 285 5.61 -8.20 -1.80
C ALA A 285 5.37 -9.56 -2.44
N LYS A 286 4.15 -10.08 -2.33
CA LYS A 286 3.68 -11.29 -3.03
C LYS A 286 3.79 -11.12 -4.56
N PRO A 287 3.91 -12.23 -5.33
CA PRO A 287 4.01 -12.16 -6.77
C PRO A 287 2.74 -11.64 -7.45
N GLU A 288 1.57 -12.02 -6.95
CA GLU A 288 0.28 -11.52 -7.45
C GLU A 288 -0.19 -10.29 -6.69
N PHE A 289 -0.89 -9.40 -7.40
CA PHE A 289 -1.56 -8.24 -6.85
C PHE A 289 -2.85 -7.94 -7.64
N THR A 290 -3.72 -7.12 -7.08
CA THR A 290 -5.02 -6.80 -7.68
C THR A 290 -5.07 -5.37 -8.19
N GLU A 291 -6.03 -5.09 -9.08
CA GLU A 291 -6.34 -3.73 -9.55
C GLU A 291 -5.15 -3.04 -10.23
N GLY A 292 -4.24 -3.81 -10.84
CA GLY A 292 -3.09 -3.25 -11.54
C GLY A 292 -3.49 -2.62 -12.86
N LYS A 293 -3.17 -1.35 -13.03
CA LYS A 293 -3.46 -0.57 -14.24
C LYS A 293 -2.30 0.32 -14.64
N LEU A 294 -2.05 0.37 -15.95
CA LEU A 294 -1.17 1.34 -16.60
C LEU A 294 -2.03 2.19 -17.52
N VAL A 295 -2.11 3.50 -17.28
CA VAL A 295 -2.82 4.45 -18.13
C VAL A 295 -1.79 5.30 -18.86
N LEU A 296 -1.82 5.36 -20.19
CA LEU A 296 -0.88 6.16 -20.99
C LEU A 296 -1.64 7.21 -21.77
N LYS A 297 -1.28 8.49 -21.60
CA LYS A 297 -1.89 9.59 -22.37
C LYS A 297 -1.38 9.63 -23.80
N VAL A 298 -1.96 8.83 -24.69
CA VAL A 298 -1.58 8.79 -26.12
C VAL A 298 -2.78 8.40 -26.98
N GLU A 299 -2.86 8.99 -28.17
CA GLU A 299 -3.91 8.69 -29.15
C GLU A 299 -3.46 7.59 -30.12
N GLY A 300 -4.40 6.74 -30.56
CA GLY A 300 -4.20 5.79 -31.67
C GLY A 300 -3.16 4.71 -31.41
N ILE A 301 -2.98 4.27 -30.16
CA ILE A 301 -2.32 2.99 -29.88
C ILE A 301 -3.40 1.93 -29.78
N ASP A 302 -3.33 0.91 -30.64
CA ASP A 302 -4.19 -0.25 -30.53
C ASP A 302 -3.78 -1.06 -29.30
N ILE A 303 -4.73 -1.26 -28.40
CA ILE A 303 -4.51 -2.06 -27.20
C ILE A 303 -4.63 -3.51 -27.60
N ASN A 304 -3.50 -4.15 -27.91
CA ASN A 304 -3.41 -5.61 -28.05
C ASN A 304 -3.44 -6.28 -26.67
N GLN A 305 -4.51 -6.07 -25.90
CA GLN A 305 -4.75 -6.96 -24.75
C GLN A 305 -5.02 -8.34 -25.35
N LYS A 306 -4.07 -9.27 -25.18
CA LYS A 306 -4.23 -10.70 -25.43
C LYS A 306 -5.27 -11.31 -24.47
N GLU A 307 -6.51 -10.83 -24.56
CA GLU A 307 -7.71 -11.41 -23.95
C GLU A 307 -8.95 -11.25 -24.85
N GLU A 308 -8.83 -10.84 -26.11
CA GLU A 308 -9.96 -10.82 -27.05
C GLU A 308 -10.60 -12.21 -27.29
N ALA A 309 -9.96 -13.30 -26.87
CA ALA A 309 -10.48 -14.65 -27.10
C ALA A 309 -11.59 -15.13 -26.12
N THR A 310 -11.95 -14.36 -25.07
CA THR A 310 -12.99 -14.81 -24.11
C THR A 310 -13.98 -13.75 -23.64
N ILE A 311 -14.08 -12.60 -24.31
CA ILE A 311 -15.09 -11.59 -23.96
C ILE A 311 -16.31 -11.78 -24.87
N GLN A 312 -17.44 -12.17 -24.29
CA GLN A 312 -18.69 -12.35 -25.01
C GLN A 312 -19.68 -11.25 -24.61
N GLU A 313 -20.09 -10.40 -25.56
CA GLU A 313 -21.14 -9.40 -25.33
C GLU A 313 -22.44 -10.07 -24.83
N PRO A 314 -23.15 -9.49 -23.84
CA PRO A 314 -24.45 -10.02 -23.43
C PRO A 314 -25.44 -10.01 -24.59
N GLU A 315 -26.18 -11.11 -24.76
CA GLU A 315 -27.34 -11.15 -25.65
C GLU A 315 -28.28 -9.97 -25.35
N ASP A 316 -28.99 -9.42 -26.35
CA ASP A 316 -29.86 -8.25 -26.14
C ASP A 316 -30.90 -8.46 -25.04
N GLY A 317 -31.36 -9.70 -24.85
CA GLY A 317 -32.24 -10.08 -23.74
C GLY A 317 -31.59 -9.92 -22.36
N PHE A 318 -30.27 -10.03 -22.23
CA PHE A 318 -29.59 -9.93 -20.94
C PHE A 318 -29.40 -8.49 -20.47
N LYS A 319 -29.42 -7.52 -21.39
CA LYS A 319 -29.26 -6.09 -21.08
C LYS A 319 -30.31 -5.58 -20.08
N LYS A 320 -31.48 -6.23 -19.98
CA LYS A 320 -32.54 -5.88 -19.02
C LYS A 320 -32.16 -6.12 -17.55
N TYR A 321 -31.24 -7.05 -17.28
CA TYR A 321 -30.79 -7.40 -15.93
C TYR A 321 -29.57 -6.59 -15.46
N LEU A 322 -28.97 -5.80 -16.34
CA LEU A 322 -27.74 -5.04 -16.10
C LEU A 322 -28.02 -3.54 -16.00
N ASN A 323 -27.21 -2.85 -15.21
CA ASN A 323 -27.05 -1.39 -15.24
C ASN A 323 -26.18 -0.98 -16.44
N SER A 324 -26.10 0.33 -16.73
CA SER A 324 -25.20 0.92 -17.74
C SER A 324 -23.74 0.49 -17.56
N ASP A 325 -23.34 0.24 -16.32
CA ASP A 325 -21.96 -0.07 -15.94
C ASP A 325 -21.65 -1.57 -16.00
N GLY A 326 -22.59 -2.39 -16.47
CA GLY A 326 -22.46 -3.85 -16.57
C GLY A 326 -22.64 -4.60 -15.24
N ILE A 327 -22.96 -3.90 -14.15
CA ILE A 327 -23.30 -4.50 -12.85
C ILE A 327 -24.76 -4.96 -12.88
N VAL A 328 -25.07 -6.10 -12.28
CA VAL A 328 -26.48 -6.55 -12.16
C VAL A 328 -27.27 -5.60 -11.28
N LYS A 329 -28.50 -5.27 -11.70
CA LYS A 329 -29.42 -4.46 -10.90
C LYS A 329 -29.73 -5.13 -9.56
N GLU A 330 -29.92 -4.34 -8.51
CA GLU A 330 -30.09 -4.85 -7.14
C GLU A 330 -31.25 -5.83 -7.00
N GLU A 331 -32.31 -5.65 -7.79
CA GLU A 331 -33.52 -6.46 -7.78
C GLU A 331 -33.28 -7.91 -8.25
N PHE A 332 -32.17 -8.16 -8.94
CA PHE A 332 -31.79 -9.49 -9.45
C PHE A 332 -30.62 -10.13 -8.70
N LYS A 333 -30.14 -9.52 -7.62
CA LYS A 333 -29.15 -10.11 -6.70
C LYS A 333 -29.83 -11.01 -5.68
N GLY A 334 -29.16 -12.09 -5.27
CA GLY A 334 -29.76 -13.06 -4.34
C GLY A 334 -28.84 -14.18 -3.94
N SER A 335 -29.42 -15.29 -3.47
CA SER A 335 -28.67 -16.39 -2.85
C SER A 335 -28.14 -17.44 -3.84
N GLY A 336 -28.38 -17.27 -5.14
CA GLY A 336 -27.93 -18.16 -6.19
C GLY A 336 -26.52 -17.88 -6.72
N ASP A 337 -26.13 -18.66 -7.72
CA ASP A 337 -24.79 -18.58 -8.33
C ASP A 337 -24.45 -17.19 -8.83
N ALA A 338 -23.18 -16.81 -8.71
CA ALA A 338 -22.64 -15.49 -9.06
C ALA A 338 -23.31 -14.31 -8.33
N GLY A 339 -23.92 -14.56 -7.15
CA GLY A 339 -24.58 -13.54 -6.33
C GLY A 339 -25.94 -13.09 -6.88
N LEU A 340 -26.55 -13.90 -7.75
CA LEU A 340 -27.83 -13.61 -8.42
C LEU A 340 -28.98 -14.39 -7.77
N LEU A 341 -30.23 -13.98 -8.01
CA LEU A 341 -31.40 -14.71 -7.50
C LEU A 341 -31.32 -16.21 -7.84
N SER A 342 -31.71 -17.08 -6.91
CA SER A 342 -31.89 -18.52 -7.13
C SER A 342 -33.09 -18.81 -8.05
N ASN A 343 -33.31 -20.07 -8.43
CA ASN A 343 -34.46 -20.41 -9.27
C ASN A 343 -35.80 -20.13 -8.59
N ASN A 344 -35.90 -20.42 -7.29
CA ASN A 344 -37.13 -20.21 -6.52
C ASN A 344 -37.37 -18.71 -6.33
N GLU A 345 -36.34 -17.96 -5.93
CA GLU A 345 -36.43 -16.50 -5.73
C GLU A 345 -36.84 -15.78 -7.03
N TYR A 346 -36.28 -16.20 -8.16
CA TYR A 346 -36.64 -15.62 -9.46
C TYR A 346 -38.07 -15.96 -9.89
N SER A 347 -38.56 -17.17 -9.61
CA SER A 347 -39.96 -17.54 -9.91
C SER A 347 -40.98 -16.72 -9.12
N GLU A 348 -40.61 -16.21 -7.94
CA GLU A 348 -41.51 -15.42 -7.09
C GLU A 348 -41.52 -13.91 -7.42
N THR A 349 -40.38 -13.41 -7.89
CA THR A 349 -40.13 -11.96 -8.00
C THR A 349 -39.59 -11.49 -9.35
N GLY A 350 -39.01 -12.38 -10.16
CA GLY A 350 -38.31 -12.04 -11.39
C GLY A 350 -39.17 -11.34 -12.46
N GLU A 351 -40.37 -11.86 -12.74
CA GLU A 351 -41.30 -11.22 -13.70
C GLU A 351 -41.83 -9.88 -13.18
N LYS A 352 -42.00 -9.73 -11.86
CA LYS A 352 -42.50 -8.48 -11.24
C LYS A 352 -41.52 -7.32 -11.41
N TYR A 353 -40.23 -7.61 -11.48
CA TYR A 353 -39.17 -6.61 -11.71
C TYR A 353 -38.84 -6.41 -13.20
N GLY A 354 -39.71 -6.87 -14.11
CA GLY A 354 -39.48 -6.73 -15.56
C GLY A 354 -38.44 -7.70 -16.12
N GLY A 355 -38.19 -8.81 -15.42
CA GLY A 355 -37.39 -9.93 -15.92
C GLY A 355 -38.08 -10.71 -17.04
N GLY A 356 -37.31 -11.52 -17.75
CA GLY A 356 -37.80 -12.48 -18.75
C GLY A 356 -38.19 -13.82 -18.13
N SER A 357 -38.24 -14.87 -18.97
CA SER A 357 -38.52 -16.22 -18.49
C SER A 357 -37.42 -16.75 -17.57
N LEU A 358 -37.77 -17.65 -16.65
CA LEU A 358 -36.78 -18.35 -15.79
C LEU A 358 -35.67 -19.03 -16.61
N THR A 359 -36.00 -19.55 -17.80
CA THR A 359 -35.03 -20.18 -18.71
C THR A 359 -34.03 -19.17 -19.26
N GLU A 360 -34.48 -17.96 -19.60
CA GLU A 360 -33.62 -16.86 -20.03
C GLU A 360 -32.71 -16.40 -18.88
N PHE A 361 -33.26 -16.23 -17.68
CA PHE A 361 -32.48 -15.81 -16.51
C PHE A 361 -31.41 -16.84 -16.11
N LYS A 362 -31.69 -18.15 -16.25
CA LYS A 362 -30.66 -19.19 -16.06
C LYS A 362 -29.51 -19.07 -17.06
N LYS A 363 -29.79 -18.69 -18.31
CA LYS A 363 -28.74 -18.44 -19.31
C LYS A 363 -27.94 -17.19 -18.95
N PHE A 364 -28.62 -16.11 -18.58
CA PHE A 364 -27.97 -14.89 -18.08
C PHE A 364 -27.07 -15.17 -16.88
N ARG A 365 -27.54 -15.91 -15.86
CA ARG A 365 -26.77 -16.26 -14.66
C ARG A 365 -25.48 -17.00 -15.01
N ARG A 366 -25.56 -17.95 -15.95
CA ARG A 366 -24.37 -18.68 -16.45
C ARG A 366 -23.42 -17.78 -17.22
N TRP A 367 -23.94 -16.89 -18.06
CA TRP A 367 -23.13 -15.93 -18.80
C TRP A 367 -22.44 -14.95 -17.84
N TYR A 368 -23.17 -14.36 -16.88
CA TYR A 368 -22.64 -13.38 -15.93
C TYR A 368 -21.57 -13.99 -15.03
N GLY A 369 -21.77 -15.23 -14.55
CA GLY A 369 -20.75 -15.94 -13.77
C GLY A 369 -19.48 -16.28 -14.56
N ARG A 370 -19.53 -16.31 -15.90
CA ARG A 370 -18.37 -16.61 -16.76
C ARG A 370 -17.70 -15.36 -17.34
N TYR A 371 -18.49 -14.35 -17.68
CA TYR A 371 -18.06 -13.21 -18.51
C TYR A 371 -18.43 -11.86 -17.91
N GLY A 372 -19.23 -11.81 -16.84
CA GLY A 372 -19.76 -10.57 -16.28
C GLY A 372 -18.69 -9.62 -15.76
N GLU A 373 -17.63 -10.14 -15.13
CA GLU A 373 -16.50 -9.34 -14.63
C GLU A 373 -15.69 -8.74 -15.78
N LYS A 374 -15.34 -9.55 -16.78
CA LYS A 374 -14.62 -9.10 -17.99
C LYS A 374 -15.43 -8.08 -18.80
N TRP A 375 -16.74 -8.29 -18.93
CA TRP A 375 -17.63 -7.34 -19.60
C TRP A 375 -17.71 -5.99 -18.86
N GLN A 376 -17.73 -5.99 -17.53
CA GLN A 376 -17.67 -4.77 -16.73
C GLN A 376 -16.34 -4.02 -16.94
N GLN A 377 -15.21 -4.75 -17.01
CA GLN A 377 -13.92 -4.15 -17.31
C GLN A 377 -13.89 -3.54 -18.73
N GLN A 378 -14.51 -4.19 -19.72
CA GLN A 378 -14.62 -3.66 -21.08
C GLN A 378 -15.47 -2.37 -21.12
N LEU A 379 -16.60 -2.32 -20.43
CA LEU A 379 -17.44 -1.11 -20.34
C LEU A 379 -16.71 0.05 -19.64
N LYS A 380 -15.87 -0.25 -18.65
CA LYS A 380 -14.98 0.76 -18.04
C LYS A 380 -13.92 1.27 -19.03
N ASN A 381 -13.38 0.39 -19.89
CA ASN A 381 -12.40 0.76 -20.90
C ASN A 381 -13.03 1.53 -22.08
N SER A 382 -14.27 1.23 -22.49
CA SER A 382 -14.94 1.90 -23.62
C SER A 382 -15.28 3.38 -23.35
N HIS A 383 -15.34 3.77 -22.07
CA HIS A 383 -15.51 5.16 -21.63
C HIS A 383 -14.18 5.85 -21.25
N ALA A 384 -13.05 5.15 -21.35
CA ALA A 384 -11.75 5.71 -21.01
C ALA A 384 -11.25 6.62 -22.14
N GLU A 385 -10.91 7.87 -21.81
CA GLU A 385 -10.35 8.85 -22.75
C GLU A 385 -8.96 8.41 -23.28
N TRP A 386 -8.26 7.55 -22.55
CA TRP A 386 -6.89 7.12 -22.82
C TRP A 386 -6.73 5.61 -22.66
N PRO A 387 -5.78 4.97 -23.38
CA PRO A 387 -5.58 3.53 -23.29
C PRO A 387 -5.16 3.09 -21.89
N ILE A 388 -5.78 2.00 -21.43
CA ILE A 388 -5.55 1.37 -20.12
C ILE A 388 -5.12 -0.08 -20.35
N TRP A 389 -4.01 -0.49 -19.76
CA TRP A 389 -3.59 -1.88 -19.68
C TRP A 389 -3.76 -2.38 -18.26
N TRP A 390 -4.50 -3.48 -18.11
CA TRP A 390 -4.67 -4.17 -16.84
C TRP A 390 -3.59 -5.25 -16.68
N PHE A 391 -3.14 -5.46 -15.45
CA PHE A 391 -2.14 -6.47 -15.10
C PHE A 391 -2.30 -6.92 -13.65
N GLU A 392 -2.02 -8.18 -13.37
CA GLU A 392 -2.17 -8.82 -12.04
C GLU A 392 -0.84 -9.32 -11.46
N SER A 393 0.24 -9.20 -12.24
CA SER A 393 1.59 -9.61 -11.84
C SER A 393 2.66 -8.65 -12.35
N PHE A 394 3.83 -8.67 -11.71
CA PHE A 394 4.98 -7.87 -12.17
C PHE A 394 5.50 -8.34 -13.53
N ASP A 395 5.34 -9.62 -13.87
CA ASP A 395 5.67 -10.16 -15.19
C ASP A 395 4.73 -9.60 -16.27
N GLU A 396 3.43 -9.55 -16.00
CA GLU A 396 2.47 -8.90 -16.89
C GLU A 396 2.74 -7.41 -17.05
N LEU A 397 3.10 -6.69 -15.98
CA LEU A 397 3.49 -5.28 -16.08
C LEU A 397 4.68 -5.08 -17.03
N VAL A 398 5.68 -5.97 -16.97
CA VAL A 398 6.85 -5.92 -17.87
C VAL A 398 6.45 -6.25 -19.30
N ASN A 399 5.53 -7.19 -19.51
CA ASN A 399 4.98 -7.50 -20.84
C ASN A 399 4.23 -6.30 -21.41
N VAL A 400 3.31 -5.69 -20.64
CA VAL A 400 2.59 -4.46 -21.00
C VAL A 400 3.57 -3.34 -21.38
N ALA A 401 4.60 -3.12 -20.57
CA ALA A 401 5.61 -2.10 -20.87
C ALA A 401 6.41 -2.42 -22.14
N THR A 402 6.59 -3.70 -22.47
CA THR A 402 7.23 -4.16 -23.70
C THR A 402 6.33 -3.93 -24.92
N GLU A 403 5.04 -4.24 -24.81
CA GLU A 403 4.04 -3.96 -25.86
C GLU A 403 3.92 -2.45 -26.15
N ILE A 404 3.89 -1.62 -25.10
CA ILE A 404 3.91 -0.16 -25.24
C ILE A 404 5.18 0.29 -25.94
N LYS A 405 6.34 -0.25 -25.55
CA LYS A 405 7.62 0.06 -26.17
C LYS A 405 7.61 -0.27 -27.67
N GLU A 406 7.13 -1.45 -28.05
CA GLU A 406 7.02 -1.87 -29.46
C GLU A 406 6.01 -1.02 -30.24
N SER A 407 4.88 -0.66 -29.63
CA SER A 407 3.84 0.17 -30.25
C SER A 407 4.33 1.60 -30.51
N LEU A 408 5.08 2.18 -29.57
CA LEU A 408 5.65 3.52 -29.72
C LEU A 408 6.77 3.57 -30.78
N LEU A 409 7.56 2.50 -30.89
CA LEU A 409 8.62 2.38 -31.90
C LEU A 409 8.07 2.02 -33.28
N SER A 410 7.01 1.23 -33.39
CA SER A 410 6.40 0.87 -34.69
C SER A 410 5.65 2.04 -35.33
N LYS A 411 5.04 2.93 -34.54
CA LYS A 411 4.52 4.23 -35.02
C LYS A 411 5.60 5.11 -35.65
N GLU A 412 6.86 4.93 -35.25
CA GLU A 412 7.99 5.60 -35.90
C GLU A 412 8.27 5.01 -37.28
N ALA A 413 8.10 3.69 -37.48
CA ALA A 413 8.40 3.02 -38.75
C ALA A 413 7.30 3.19 -39.81
N ALA A 414 6.06 3.51 -39.40
CA ALA A 414 4.92 3.68 -40.29
C ALA A 414 4.74 5.13 -40.82
N ARG A 415 5.57 6.07 -40.38
CA ARG A 415 5.61 7.48 -40.83
C ARG A 415 6.97 7.79 -41.45
#